data_AF-A0A4V1QSN7-F1
#
_entry.id   AF-A0A4V1QSN7-F1
#
_cell.length_a   1.000
_cell.length_b   1.000
_cell.length_c   1.000
_cell.angle_alpha   90.00
_cell.angle_beta   90.00
_cell.angle_gamma   90.00
#
_symmetry.space_group_name_H-M   'P 1'
#
loop_
_entity.id
_entity.type
_entity.pdbx_description
1 polymer ?
#
loop_
_entity_poly.entity_id
_entity_poly.type
_entity_poly.pdbx_seq_one_letter_code
_entity_poly.pdbx_strand_id
1 'polypeptide(L)'
;MKSVPVWIWYTALRVLLFAVPLAVLLIAGVNVWVSAAIAALFGLSASLIFLRRARNAMSSDLYAARHRETPVVNADDEAEDAALERGVDER
;
A
#
# COMPACT_ATOMS: atom_id res chain seq x y z
N MET A 1 5.26 -21.03 -13.76
CA MET A 1 5.27 -20.64 -12.34
C MET A 1 4.42 -19.38 -12.23
N LYS A 2 3.27 -19.41 -11.56
CA LYS A 2 2.41 -18.21 -11.46
C LYS A 2 3.13 -17.20 -10.56
N SER A 3 3.50 -16.04 -11.11
CA SER A 3 4.11 -14.94 -10.36
C SER A 3 3.15 -14.53 -9.26
N VAL A 4 3.60 -14.67 -8.00
CA VAL A 4 2.81 -14.24 -6.85
C VAL A 4 2.64 -12.72 -6.98
N PRO A 5 1.40 -12.20 -6.95
CA PRO A 5 1.17 -10.77 -7.04
C PRO A 5 2.02 -10.02 -5.99
N VAL A 6 2.69 -8.95 -6.40
CA VAL A 6 3.61 -8.18 -5.53
C VAL A 6 2.93 -7.70 -4.25
N TRP A 7 1.63 -7.41 -4.31
CA TRP A 7 0.85 -7.02 -3.13
C TRP A 7 0.78 -8.12 -2.07
N ILE A 8 0.76 -9.40 -2.44
CA ILE A 8 0.75 -10.51 -1.47
C ILE A 8 2.06 -10.53 -0.70
N TRP A 9 3.19 -10.42 -1.40
CA TRP A 9 4.51 -10.40 -0.76
C TRP A 9 4.65 -9.22 0.19
N TYR A 10 4.24 -8.04 -0.25
CA TYR A 10 4.23 -6.83 0.56
C TYR A 10 3.39 -6.98 1.84
N THR A 11 2.18 -7.53 1.71
CA THR A 11 1.26 -7.70 2.84
C THR A 11 1.78 -8.78 3.80
N ALA A 12 2.30 -9.89 3.27
CA ALA A 12 2.92 -10.95 4.05
C ALA A 12 4.11 -10.43 4.87
N LEU A 13 5.00 -9.63 4.26
CA LEU A 13 6.15 -9.04 4.96
C LEU A 13 5.69 -8.12 6.10
N ARG A 14 4.65 -7.32 5.87
CA ARG A 14 4.07 -6.44 6.90
C ARG A 14 3.48 -7.22 8.07
N VAL A 15 2.74 -8.29 7.79
CA VAL A 15 2.19 -9.18 8.81
C VAL A 15 3.31 -9.85 9.59
N LEU A 16 4.36 -10.33 8.93
CA LEU A 16 5.52 -10.96 9.57
C LEU A 16 6.25 -9.99 10.51
N LEU A 17 6.48 -8.75 10.07
CA LEU A 17 7.14 -7.70 10.86
C LEU A 17 6.39 -7.34 12.15
N PHE A 18 5.07 -7.56 12.20
CA PHE A 18 4.26 -7.39 13.41
C PHE A 18 4.16 -8.69 14.22
N ALA A 19 3.87 -9.81 13.56
CA ALA A 19 3.59 -11.09 14.20
C ALA A 19 4.83 -11.67 14.89
N VAL A 20 6.03 -11.50 14.31
CA VAL A 20 7.28 -12.00 14.89
C VAL A 20 7.57 -11.38 16.25
N PRO A 21 7.68 -10.04 16.40
CA PRO A 21 7.93 -9.44 17.72
C PRO A 21 6.79 -9.70 18.69
N LEU A 22 5.53 -9.74 18.24
CA LEU A 22 4.39 -10.08 19.10
C LEU A 22 4.54 -11.50 19.67
N ALA A 23 4.81 -12.49 18.81
CA ALA A 23 4.99 -13.88 19.23
C ALA A 23 6.16 -14.02 20.21
N VAL A 24 7.27 -13.34 19.96
CA VAL A 24 8.44 -13.33 20.87
C VAL A 24 8.06 -12.80 22.25
N LEU A 25 7.34 -11.67 22.32
CA LEU A 25 6.92 -11.07 23.60
C LEU A 25 5.91 -11.93 24.36
N LEU A 26 4.98 -12.57 23.64
CA LEU A 26 4.01 -13.49 24.24
C LEU A 26 4.67 -14.77 24.76
N ILE A 27 5.63 -15.34 24.03
CA ILE A 27 6.42 -16.49 24.47
C ILE A 27 7.26 -16.14 25.71
N ALA A 28 7.76 -14.89 25.79
CA ALA A 28 8.46 -14.38 26.96
C ALA A 28 7.55 -14.11 28.18
N GLY A 29 6.25 -14.33 28.07
CA GLY A 29 5.30 -14.16 29.18
C GLY A 29 4.96 -12.70 29.50
N VAL A 30 5.27 -11.77 28.60
CA VAL A 30 4.92 -10.35 28.78
C VAL A 30 3.41 -10.16 28.66
N ASN A 31 2.86 -9.24 29.46
CA ASN A 31 1.43 -8.89 29.43
C ASN A 31 0.95 -8.63 27.99
N VAL A 32 -0.14 -9.28 27.58
CA VAL A 32 -0.67 -9.24 26.21
C VAL A 32 -0.87 -7.81 25.68
N TRP A 33 -1.35 -6.89 26.51
CA TRP A 33 -1.57 -5.50 26.12
C TRP A 33 -0.27 -4.75 25.85
N VAL A 34 0.75 -4.98 26.70
CA VAL A 34 2.09 -4.40 26.53
C VAL A 34 2.77 -4.98 25.30
N SER A 35 2.68 -6.31 25.14
CA SER A 35 3.20 -7.02 23.98
C SER A 35 2.60 -6.49 22.67
N ALA A 36 1.28 -6.30 22.64
CA ALA A 36 0.58 -5.75 21.49
C ALA A 36 1.02 -4.31 21.17
N ALA A 37 1.14 -3.45 22.18
CA ALA A 37 1.58 -2.07 21.99
C ALA A 37 3.01 -1.98 21.43
N ILE A 38 3.95 -2.72 22.02
CA ILE A 38 5.35 -2.74 21.58
C ILE A 38 5.47 -3.35 20.18
N ALA A 39 4.81 -4.49 19.93
CA ALA A 39 4.83 -5.13 18.62
C ALA A 39 4.19 -4.27 17.53
N ALA A 40 3.11 -3.53 17.84
CA ALA A 40 2.49 -2.60 16.91
C ALA A 40 3.45 -1.46 16.55
N LEU A 41 4.11 -0.86 17.55
CA LEU A 41 5.05 0.23 17.32
C LEU A 41 6.27 -0.23 16.52
N PHE A 42 6.82 -1.40 16.85
CA PHE A 42 7.95 -1.99 16.14
C PHE A 42 7.58 -2.43 14.73
N GLY A 43 6.48 -3.17 14.57
CA GLY A 43 6.00 -3.64 13.28
C GLY A 43 5.64 -2.50 12.33
N LEU A 44 5.03 -1.42 12.85
CA LEU A 44 4.78 -0.20 12.08
C LEU A 44 6.10 0.46 11.65
N SER A 45 7.03 0.68 12.58
CA SER A 45 8.31 1.33 12.29
C SER A 45 9.15 0.53 11.28
N ALA A 46 9.26 -0.79 11.49
CA ALA A 46 9.97 -1.68 10.59
C ALA A 46 9.29 -1.73 9.22
N SER A 47 7.95 -1.77 9.18
CA SER A 47 7.19 -1.69 7.92
C SER A 47 7.52 -0.40 7.16
N LEU A 48 7.60 0.74 7.83
CA LEU A 48 7.96 2.01 7.17
C LEU A 48 9.37 2.01 6.61
N ILE A 49 10.34 1.40 7.29
CA ILE A 49 11.75 1.34 6.85
C ILE A 49 11.92 0.37 5.67
N PHE A 50 11.38 -0.86 5.78
CA PHE A 50 11.53 -1.88 4.75
C PHE A 50 10.77 -1.55 3.46
N LEU A 51 9.61 -0.88 3.58
CA LEU A 51 8.80 -0.51 2.42
C LEU A 51 9.20 0.85 1.82
N ARG A 52 10.26 1.48 2.32
CA ARG A 52 10.75 2.78 1.86
C ARG A 52 11.04 2.80 0.36
N ARG A 53 11.56 1.70 -0.20
CA ARG A 53 11.80 1.56 -1.65
C ARG A 53 10.49 1.63 -2.44
N ALA A 54 9.49 0.85 -2.04
CA ALA A 54 8.18 0.82 -2.70
C ALA A 54 7.47 2.17 -2.60
N ARG A 55 7.55 2.82 -1.42
CA ARG A 55 7.02 4.17 -1.21
C ARG A 55 7.69 5.20 -2.09
N ASN A 56 9.02 5.21 -2.16
CA ASN A 56 9.77 6.17 -2.98
C ASN A 56 9.45 6.01 -4.46
N ALA A 57 9.34 4.76 -4.94
CA ALA A 57 8.94 4.49 -6.32
C ALA A 57 7.53 5.03 -6.61
N MET A 58 6.58 4.80 -5.71
CA MET A 58 5.20 5.31 -5.86
C MET A 58 5.15 6.84 -5.83
N SER A 59 5.94 7.49 -4.96
CA SER A 59 6.04 8.96 -4.91
C SER A 59 6.70 9.55 -6.16
N SER A 60 7.74 8.91 -6.71
CA SER A 60 8.35 9.35 -7.96
C SER A 60 7.40 9.18 -9.13
N ASP A 61 6.62 8.09 -9.15
CA ASP A 61 5.66 7.81 -10.22
C ASP A 61 4.49 8.81 -10.18
N LEU A 62 3.97 9.12 -8.98
CA LEU A 62 2.99 10.19 -8.79
C LEU A 62 3.54 11.57 -9.17
N TYR A 63 4.80 11.85 -8.83
CA TYR A 63 5.44 13.10 -9.23
C TYR A 63 5.55 13.20 -10.76
N ALA A 64 5.99 12.13 -11.41
CA ALA A 64 6.06 12.05 -12.87
C ALA A 64 4.66 12.17 -13.51
N ALA A 65 3.65 11.52 -12.96
CA ALA A 65 2.27 11.62 -13.42
C ALA A 65 1.69 13.03 -13.24
N ARG A 66 2.15 13.80 -12.25
CA ARG A 66 1.73 15.20 -12.05
C ARG A 66 2.48 16.20 -12.93
N HIS A 67 3.69 15.86 -13.37
CA HIS A 67 4.57 16.72 -14.18
C HIS A 67 4.73 16.23 -15.62
N ARG A 68 3.88 15.30 -16.05
CA ARG A 68 3.81 14.83 -17.42
C ARG A 68 3.32 15.95 -18.35
N GLU A 69 3.96 16.10 -19.49
CA GLU A 69 3.49 17.03 -20.53
C GLU A 69 2.28 16.50 -21.30
N THR A 70 2.15 15.16 -21.43
CA THR A 70 1.05 14.52 -22.18
C THR A 70 0.22 13.67 -21.22
N PRO A 71 -1.10 13.90 -21.03
CA PRO A 71 -2.00 13.10 -20.19
C PRO A 71 -2.08 11.61 -20.61
N VAL A 72 -2.41 10.68 -19.70
CA VAL A 72 -2.61 9.25 -20.03
C VAL A 72 -4.11 9.23 -20.19
N VAL A 73 -4.55 8.91 -21.39
CA VAL A 73 -5.94 8.55 -21.62
C VAL A 73 -6.10 7.15 -21.04
N ASN A 74 -6.74 7.04 -19.88
CA ASN A 74 -7.21 5.74 -19.42
C ASN A 74 -8.50 5.42 -20.15
N ALA A 75 -8.68 4.16 -20.55
CA ALA A 75 -9.92 3.72 -21.20
C ALA A 75 -11.16 3.88 -20.28
N ASP A 76 -10.93 3.96 -18.97
CA ASP A 76 -11.98 4.25 -17.98
C ASP A 76 -12.38 5.74 -18.04
N ASP A 77 -11.39 6.66 -18.06
CA ASP A 77 -11.61 8.10 -18.22
C ASP A 77 -12.42 8.40 -19.50
N GLU A 78 -12.11 7.72 -20.60
CA GLU A 78 -12.83 7.87 -21.88
C GLU A 78 -14.29 7.38 -21.81
N ALA A 79 -14.54 6.32 -21.04
CA ALA A 79 -15.90 5.81 -20.83
C ALA A 79 -16.71 6.74 -19.91
N GLU A 80 -16.09 7.33 -18.88
CA GLU A 80 -16.70 8.30 -17.98
C GLU A 80 -17.00 9.63 -18.71
N ASP A 81 -16.05 10.15 -19.46
CA ASP A 81 -16.20 11.38 -20.25
C ASP A 81 -17.32 11.22 -21.30
N ALA A 82 -17.36 10.09 -22.00
CA ALA A 82 -18.42 9.79 -22.96
C ALA A 82 -19.80 9.65 -22.30
N ALA A 83 -19.86 9.25 -21.02
CA ALA A 83 -21.11 9.18 -20.27
C ALA A 83 -21.56 10.58 -19.82
N LEU A 84 -20.63 11.45 -19.43
CA LEU A 84 -20.90 12.85 -19.10
C LEU A 84 -21.37 13.64 -20.32
N GLU A 85 -20.70 13.49 -21.47
CA GLU A 85 -21.07 14.18 -22.71
C GLU A 85 -22.49 13.80 -23.17
N ARG A 86 -22.85 12.50 -23.11
CA ARG A 86 -24.22 12.04 -23.36
C ARG A 86 -25.24 12.62 -22.37
N GLY A 87 -24.91 12.72 -21.09
CA GLY A 87 -25.81 13.26 -20.07
C GLY A 87 -26.02 14.78 -20.14
N VAL A 88 -25.10 15.52 -20.78
CA VAL A 88 -25.23 16.96 -21.04
C VAL A 88 -26.15 17.24 -22.23
N ASP A 89 -26.13 16.38 -23.26
CA ASP A 89 -26.93 16.54 -24.48
C ASP A 89 -28.43 16.17 -24.28
N GLU A 90 -28.74 15.43 -23.21
CA GLU A 90 -30.12 15.04 -22.84
C GLU A 90 -30.88 16.08 -21.98
N ARG A 91 -30.28 17.22 -21.65
CA ARG A 91 -30.92 18.33 -20.88
C ARG A 91 -31.22 19.56 -21.74
#